data_AF-A0AAE0A305-F1
#
_entry.id   AF-A0AAE0A305-F1
#
_cell.length_a   1.000
_cell.length_b   1.000
_cell.length_c   1.000
_cell.angle_alpha   90.00
_cell.angle_beta   90.00
_cell.angle_gamma   90.00
#
_symmetry.space_group_name_H-M   'P 1'
#
loop_
_entity.id
_entity.type
_entity.pdbx_description
1 polymer ?
#
loop_
_entity_poly.entity_id
_entity_poly.type
_entity_poly.pdbx_seq_one_letter_code
_entity_poly.pdbx_strand_id
1 'polypeptide(L)'
;MYRLSSYFMSRILADLPVQLVLPTVFVSFTYYMAGFKLTIVNFCHTLFIVLYSSFVSQGLGHAIGALVMKQKSALFLGATLMLSFLLTSGFYIQNVPGFMAWIRYISVGHHTYKLLLGSQYKA
;
A
#
# COMPACT_ATOMS: atom_id res chain seq x y z
N MET A 1 30.57 17.26 -2.17
CA MET A 1 29.21 17.12 -1.62
C MET A 1 28.38 16.30 -2.61
N TYR A 2 27.79 15.18 -2.20
CA TYR A 2 26.93 14.38 -3.09
C TYR A 2 25.64 15.15 -3.39
N ARG A 3 25.15 15.08 -4.63
CA ARG A 3 23.85 15.64 -5.00
C ARG A 3 22.75 14.92 -4.22
N LEU A 4 21.79 15.67 -3.68
CA LEU A 4 20.67 15.13 -2.92
C LEU A 4 19.90 14.06 -3.71
N SER A 5 19.75 14.24 -5.02
CA SER A 5 19.14 13.24 -5.92
C SER A 5 19.91 11.92 -5.96
N SER A 6 21.25 11.97 -5.97
CA SER A 6 22.09 10.77 -5.98
C SER A 6 22.02 10.01 -4.67
N TYR A 7 21.92 10.73 -3.54
CA TYR A 7 21.75 10.12 -2.22
C TYR A 7 20.37 9.48 -2.06
N PHE A 8 19.34 10.17 -2.54
CA PHE A 8 17.97 9.65 -2.47
C PHE A 8 17.79 8.42 -3.38
N MET A 9 18.35 8.45 -4.59
CA MET A 9 18.28 7.33 -5.52
C MET A 9 19.02 6.09 -4.99
N SER A 10 20.22 6.26 -4.42
CA SER A 10 20.95 5.12 -3.85
C SER A 10 20.24 4.54 -2.63
N ARG A 11 19.59 5.37 -1.81
CA ARG A 11 18.78 4.91 -0.68
C ARG A 11 17.58 4.08 -1.15
N ILE A 12 16.82 4.58 -2.12
CA ILE A 12 15.67 3.84 -2.67
C ILE A 12 16.13 2.51 -3.27
N LEU A 13 17.19 2.51 -4.06
CA LEU A 13 17.71 1.30 -4.70
C LEU A 13 18.23 0.27 -3.69
N ALA A 14 18.77 0.72 -2.55
CA ALA A 14 19.21 -0.18 -1.48
C ALA A 14 18.04 -0.81 -0.72
N ASP A 15 16.93 -0.08 -0.54
CA ASP A 15 15.74 -0.57 0.19
C ASP A 15 14.81 -1.42 -0.72
N LEU A 16 14.89 -1.24 -2.04
CA LEU A 16 14.05 -1.91 -3.04
C LEU A 16 14.06 -3.45 -2.98
N PRO A 17 15.20 -4.15 -2.81
CA PRO A 17 15.23 -5.62 -2.79
C PRO A 17 14.46 -6.18 -1.60
N VAL A 18 14.70 -5.64 -0.39
CA VAL A 18 14.04 -6.10 0.84
C VAL A 18 12.53 -5.87 0.72
N GLN A 19 12.14 -4.73 0.17
CA GLN A 19 10.74 -4.35 0.03
C GLN A 19 9.99 -5.11 -1.05
N LEU A 20 10.67 -5.65 -2.06
CA LEU A 20 10.04 -6.54 -3.04
C LEU A 20 9.95 -7.98 -2.54
N VAL A 21 11.02 -8.49 -1.91
CA VAL A 21 11.09 -9.89 -1.50
C VAL A 21 10.08 -10.21 -0.40
N LEU A 22 9.98 -9.36 0.63
CA LEU A 22 9.08 -9.60 1.76
C LEU A 22 7.60 -9.78 1.37
N PRO A 23 6.96 -8.83 0.66
CA PRO A 23 5.57 -8.98 0.24
C PRO A 23 5.40 -10.08 -0.81
N THR A 24 6.39 -10.32 -1.67
CA THR A 24 6.30 -11.41 -2.67
C THR A 24 6.21 -12.77 -1.98
N VAL A 25 7.05 -13.02 -0.98
CA VAL A 25 7.03 -14.25 -0.19
C VAL A 25 5.73 -14.37 0.59
N PHE A 26 5.31 -13.29 1.26
CA PHE A 26 4.07 -13.26 2.05
C PHE A 26 2.83 -13.54 1.20
N VAL A 27 2.71 -12.89 0.04
CA VAL A 27 1.58 -13.09 -0.89
C VAL A 27 1.62 -14.50 -1.46
N SER A 28 2.79 -15.03 -1.82
CA SER A 28 2.92 -16.40 -2.32
C SER A 28 2.37 -17.41 -1.31
N PHE A 29 2.79 -17.33 -0.04
CA PHE A 29 2.28 -18.23 1.00
C PHE A 29 0.78 -18.03 1.25
N THR A 30 0.34 -16.79 1.38
CA THR A 30 -1.07 -16.47 1.67
C THR A 30 -1.98 -16.91 0.51
N TYR A 31 -1.52 -16.84 -0.73
CA TYR A 31 -2.26 -17.27 -1.90
C TYR A 31 -2.52 -18.78 -1.90
N TYR A 32 -1.50 -19.57 -1.57
CA TYR A 32 -1.63 -21.03 -1.42
C TYR A 32 -2.52 -21.39 -0.24
N MET A 33 -2.41 -20.69 0.90
CA MET A 33 -3.23 -20.95 2.08
C MET A 33 -4.69 -20.55 1.90
N ALA A 34 -4.97 -19.46 1.16
CA ALA A 34 -6.32 -18.95 0.93
C ALA A 34 -7.12 -19.76 -0.09
N GLY A 35 -6.49 -20.68 -0.83
CA GLY A 35 -7.17 -21.52 -1.83
C GLY A 35 -7.72 -20.72 -3.02
N PHE A 36 -7.05 -19.64 -3.41
CA PHE A 36 -7.46 -18.83 -4.56
C PHE A 36 -7.28 -19.59 -5.90
N LYS A 37 -7.93 -19.10 -6.96
CA LYS A 37 -7.88 -19.73 -8.30
C LYS A 37 -6.43 -19.86 -8.79
N LEU A 38 -5.94 -21.07 -9.05
CA LEU A 38 -4.56 -21.35 -9.53
C LEU A 38 -4.25 -20.87 -10.97
N THR A 39 -4.77 -19.72 -11.39
CA THR A 39 -4.42 -19.10 -12.68
C THR A 39 -3.23 -18.16 -12.48
N ILE A 40 -2.13 -18.43 -13.22
CA ILE A 40 -0.88 -17.64 -13.16
C ILE A 40 -1.14 -16.15 -13.42
N VAL A 41 -2.09 -15.84 -14.32
CA VAL A 41 -2.50 -14.47 -14.65
C VAL A 41 -3.04 -13.74 -13.42
N ASN A 42 -3.94 -14.37 -12.66
CA ASN A 42 -4.55 -13.77 -11.47
C ASN A 42 -3.53 -13.63 -10.34
N PHE A 43 -2.64 -14.61 -10.18
CA PHE A 43 -1.52 -14.51 -9.24
C PHE A 43 -0.62 -13.31 -9.57
N CYS A 44 -0.21 -13.17 -10.84
CA CYS A 44 0.62 -12.05 -11.29
C CYS A 44 -0.07 -10.69 -11.05
N HIS A 45 -1.37 -10.58 -11.35
CA HIS A 45 -2.15 -9.38 -11.05
C HIS A 45 -2.19 -9.07 -9.56
N THR A 46 -2.49 -10.05 -8.70
CA THR A 46 -2.51 -9.82 -7.24
C THR A 46 -1.15 -9.40 -6.69
N LEU A 47 -0.06 -10.02 -7.16
CA LEU A 47 1.29 -9.69 -6.78
C LEU A 47 1.64 -8.25 -7.20
N PHE A 48 1.33 -7.88 -8.45
CA PHE A 48 1.55 -6.53 -8.96
C PHE A 48 0.78 -5.46 -8.18
N ILE A 49 -0.50 -5.72 -7.88
CA ILE A 49 -1.35 -4.81 -7.10
C ILE A 49 -0.78 -4.60 -5.70
N VAL A 50 -0.37 -5.68 -5.02
CA VAL A 50 0.20 -5.60 -3.67
C VAL A 50 1.53 -4.85 -3.68
N LEU A 51 2.46 -5.19 -4.58
CA LEU A 51 3.73 -4.49 -4.71
C LEU A 51 3.54 -2.99 -4.97
N TYR A 52 2.65 -2.64 -5.90
CA TYR A 52 2.35 -1.24 -6.20
C TYR A 52 1.82 -0.50 -4.96
N SER A 53 0.89 -1.11 -4.22
CA SER A 53 0.35 -0.52 -2.99
C SER A 53 1.41 -0.33 -1.89
N SER A 54 2.39 -1.24 -1.80
CA SER A 54 3.53 -1.14 -0.88
C SER A 54 4.46 0.01 -1.23
N PHE A 55 4.76 0.21 -2.52
CA PHE A 55 5.57 1.36 -2.98
C PHE A 55 4.89 2.69 -2.67
N VAL A 56 3.58 2.81 -2.94
CA VAL A 56 2.84 4.05 -2.65
C VAL A 56 2.81 4.34 -1.14
N SER A 57 2.58 3.31 -0.31
CA SER A 57 2.53 3.45 1.15
C SER A 57 3.87 3.89 1.73
N GLN A 58 4.98 3.37 1.21
CA GLN A 58 6.32 3.78 1.61
C GLN A 58 6.64 5.22 1.18
N GLY A 59 6.24 5.61 -0.03
CA GLY A 59 6.38 6.99 -0.50
C GLY A 59 5.66 7.99 0.40
N LEU A 60 4.42 7.67 0.81
CA LEU A 60 3.68 8.46 1.80
C LEU A 60 4.40 8.51 3.16
N GLY A 61 4.94 7.39 3.63
CA GLY A 61 5.72 7.32 4.86
C GLY A 61 6.97 8.23 4.83
N HIS A 62 7.71 8.22 3.72
CA HIS A 62 8.86 9.11 3.53
C HIS A 62 8.46 10.58 3.47
N ALA A 63 7.35 10.92 2.82
CA ALA A 63 6.85 12.29 2.75
C ALA A 63 6.48 12.83 4.15
N ILE A 64 5.76 12.04 4.95
CA ILE A 64 5.40 12.40 6.33
C ILE A 64 6.66 12.52 7.20
N GLY A 65 7.61 11.58 7.04
CA GLY A 65 8.88 11.61 7.76
C GLY A 65 9.75 12.83 7.42
N ALA A 66 9.68 13.34 6.19
CA ALA A 66 10.38 14.56 5.78
C ALA A 66 9.66 15.85 6.28
N LEU A 67 8.33 15.84 6.35
CA LEU A 67 7.53 16.99 6.81
C LEU A 67 7.60 17.18 8.32
N VAL A 68 7.67 16.10 9.10
CA VAL A 68 7.55 16.16 10.57
C VAL A 68 8.89 15.87 11.25
N MET A 69 9.57 16.94 11.67
CA MET A 69 10.87 16.86 12.38
C MET A 69 10.78 16.18 13.76
N LYS A 70 9.59 16.15 14.39
CA LYS A 70 9.38 15.52 15.70
C LYS A 70 8.89 14.08 15.52
N GLN A 71 9.77 13.10 15.78
CA GLN A 71 9.48 11.67 15.60
C GLN A 71 8.19 11.21 16.29
N LYS A 72 7.95 11.63 17.55
CA LYS A 72 6.72 11.26 18.28
C LYS A 72 5.46 11.77 17.56
N SER A 73 5.49 13.01 17.07
CA SER A 73 4.37 13.58 16.34
C SER A 73 4.16 12.91 14.98
N ALA A 74 5.24 12.51 14.31
CA ALA A 74 5.19 11.80 13.04
C ALA A 74 4.53 10.43 13.19
N LEU A 75 4.84 9.70 14.27
CA LEU A 75 4.24 8.40 14.57
C LEU A 75 2.73 8.51 14.82
N PHE A 76 2.28 9.49 15.60
CA PHE A 76 0.85 9.71 15.83
C PHE A 76 0.12 10.05 14.53
N LEU A 77 0.65 10.99 13.74
CA LEU A 77 0.06 11.37 12.44
C LEU A 77 0.02 10.18 11.47
N GLY A 78 1.10 9.42 11.38
CA GLY A 78 1.19 8.23 10.54
C GLY A 78 0.13 7.20 10.94
N ALA A 79 0.01 6.89 12.23
CA ALA A 79 -0.99 5.95 12.75
C ALA A 79 -2.43 6.42 12.47
N THR A 80 -2.73 7.71 12.69
CA THR A 80 -4.04 8.29 12.42
C THR A 80 -4.39 8.23 10.93
N LEU A 81 -3.44 8.56 10.05
CA LEU A 81 -3.63 8.45 8.60
C LEU A 81 -3.84 7.00 8.17
N MET A 82 -3.06 6.06 8.72
CA MET A 82 -3.21 4.64 8.42
C MET A 82 -4.60 4.13 8.80
N LEU A 83 -5.07 4.48 10.00
CA LEU A 83 -6.40 4.10 10.47
C LEU A 83 -7.50 4.71 9.59
N SER A 84 -7.35 5.98 9.19
CA SER A 84 -8.28 6.68 8.31
C SER A 84 -8.39 6.01 6.94
N PHE A 85 -7.25 5.60 6.35
CA PHE A 85 -7.23 4.86 5.08
C PHE A 85 -7.84 3.46 5.21
N LEU A 86 -7.64 2.78 6.35
CA LEU A 86 -8.24 1.48 6.63
C LEU A 86 -9.76 1.54 6.70
N LEU A 87 -10.31 2.50 7.45
CA LEU A 87 -11.76 2.74 7.56
C LEU A 87 -12.39 3.02 6.20
N THR A 88 -11.70 3.83 5.38
CA THR A 88 -12.18 4.26 4.07
C THR A 88 -11.92 3.23 2.95
N SER A 89 -11.20 2.14 3.23
CA SER A 89 -10.90 1.06 2.28
C SER A 89 -12.16 0.42 1.68
N GLY A 90 -13.31 0.52 2.36
CA GLY A 90 -14.60 0.02 1.89
C GLY A 90 -14.92 -1.39 2.38
N PHE A 91 -14.00 -2.04 3.10
CA PHE A 91 -14.27 -3.27 3.83
C PHE A 91 -15.12 -3.01 5.09
N TYR A 92 -14.75 -2.00 5.90
CA TYR A 92 -15.42 -1.71 7.18
C TYR A 92 -16.66 -0.81 7.04
N ILE A 93 -16.62 0.18 6.15
CA ILE A 93 -17.70 1.17 6.01
C ILE A 93 -18.22 1.19 4.57
N GLN A 94 -19.38 0.56 4.36
CA GLN A 94 -20.06 0.55 3.06
C GLN A 94 -20.78 1.88 2.77
N ASN A 95 -21.41 2.49 3.79
CA ASN A 95 -22.10 3.78 3.68
C ASN A 95 -21.24 4.91 4.24
N VAL A 96 -20.47 5.59 3.38
CA VAL A 96 -19.72 6.80 3.76
C VAL A 96 -20.58 8.04 3.50
N PRO A 97 -20.78 8.93 4.48
CA PRO A 97 -21.54 10.17 4.28
C PRO A 97 -20.87 11.05 3.22
N GLY A 98 -21.67 11.77 2.43
CA GLY A 98 -21.20 12.51 1.24
C GLY A 98 -20.04 13.49 1.48
N PHE A 99 -19.96 14.07 2.69
CA PHE A 99 -18.86 14.96 3.07
C PHE A 99 -17.48 14.26 3.13
N MET A 100 -17.42 12.97 3.45
CA MET A 100 -16.18 12.19 3.52
C MET A 100 -15.93 11.32 2.28
N ALA A 101 -16.82 11.39 1.29
CA ALA A 101 -16.71 10.56 0.08
C ALA A 101 -15.43 10.86 -0.74
N TRP A 102 -14.86 12.06 -0.64
CA TRP A 102 -13.62 12.42 -1.33
C TRP A 102 -12.40 11.62 -0.85
N ILE A 103 -12.36 11.20 0.41
CA ILE A 103 -11.25 10.44 1.00
C ILE A 103 -11.10 9.07 0.33
N ARG A 104 -12.20 8.49 -0.19
CA ARG A 104 -12.18 7.24 -0.96
C ARG A 104 -11.33 7.34 -2.23
N TYR A 105 -11.27 8.52 -2.86
CA TYR A 105 -10.48 8.70 -4.07
C TYR A 105 -8.98 8.78 -3.79
N ILE A 106 -8.60 9.28 -2.61
CA ILE A 106 -7.20 9.42 -2.19
C ILE A 106 -6.68 8.15 -1.51
N SER A 107 -7.56 7.34 -0.91
CA SER A 107 -7.17 6.12 -0.20
C SER A 107 -6.63 5.04 -1.13
N VAL A 108 -5.33 4.77 -1.04
CA VAL A 108 -4.65 3.65 -1.70
C VAL A 108 -5.29 2.32 -1.30
N GLY A 109 -5.74 2.20 -0.04
CA GLY A 109 -6.40 0.99 0.47
C GLY A 109 -7.68 0.67 -0.28
N HIS A 110 -8.49 1.69 -0.61
CA HIS A 110 -9.75 1.50 -1.33
C HIS A 110 -9.53 0.96 -2.74
N HIS A 111 -8.57 1.53 -3.47
CA HIS A 111 -8.23 1.09 -4.82
C HIS A 111 -7.63 -0.32 -4.82
N THR A 112 -6.72 -0.59 -3.88
CA THR A 112 -6.06 -1.91 -3.74
C THR A 112 -7.09 -2.99 -3.45
N TYR A 113 -8.03 -2.74 -2.52
CA TYR A 113 -9.09 -3.68 -2.18
C TYR A 113 -10.02 -3.95 -3.37
N LYS A 114 -10.44 -2.90 -4.10
CA LYS A 114 -11.29 -3.03 -5.28
C LYS A 114 -10.61 -3.80 -6.42
N LEU A 115 -9.32 -3.56 -6.65
CA LEU A 115 -8.52 -4.26 -7.65
C LEU A 115 -8.32 -5.73 -7.30
N LEU A 116 -8.05 -6.04 -6.03
CA LEU A 116 -7.95 -7.43 -5.55
C LEU A 116 -9.27 -8.18 -5.73
N LEU A 117 -10.40 -7.58 -5.35
CA LEU A 117 -11.71 -8.16 -5.57
C LEU A 117 -12.00 -8.40 -7.06
N GLY A 118 -11.67 -7.42 -7.91
CA GLY A 118 -11.81 -7.55 -9.36
C GLY A 118 -10.95 -8.69 -9.92
N SER A 119 -9.70 -8.80 -9.49
CA SER A 119 -8.77 -9.83 -9.95
C SER A 119 -9.16 -11.24 -9.52
N GLN A 120 -9.85 -11.42 -8.38
CA GLN A 120 -10.17 -12.75 -7.86
C GLN A 120 -11.60 -13.20 -8.20
N TYR A 121 -12.58 -12.29 -8.20
CA TYR A 121 -14.00 -12.64 -8.24
C TYR A 121 -14.73 -12.21 -9.51
N LYS A 122 -14.21 -11.27 -10.31
CA LYS A 122 -14.75 -11.04 -11.65
C LYS A 122 -14.16 -12.07 -12.61
N ALA A 123 -15.04 -12.85 -13.23
CA ALA A 123 -14.72 -13.78 -14.30
C ALA A 123 -14.44 -13.01 -15.60
#